data_AF-A0A1G2X4A3-F1
#
_entry.id   AF-A0A1G2X4A3-F1
#
_cell.length_a   1.000
_cell.length_b   1.000
_cell.length_c   1.000
_cell.angle_alpha   90.00
_cell.angle_beta   90.00
_cell.angle_gamma   90.00
#
_symmetry.space_group_name_H-M   'P 1'
#
loop_
_entity.id
_entity.type
_entity.pdbx_description
1 polymer ?
#
loop_
_entity_poly.entity_id
_entity_poly.type
_entity_poly.pdbx_seq_one_letter_code
_entity_poly.pdbx_strand_id
1 'polypeptide(L)'
;MLIQDGVDLPKLSERHEVSCHSPKHEDFLGKVSGLPMEEKSIEETVVKAWDILKRIFERELNGFRAPYTRINRTVMKLLERFRISMTPLKQYL
;
A
#
# COMPACT_ATOMS: atom_id res chain seq x y z
N MET A 1 -20.02 11.63 18.39
CA MET A 1 -18.97 12.62 18.06
C MET A 1 -18.73 12.52 16.56
N LEU A 2 -19.44 13.34 15.80
CA LEU A 2 -19.29 13.46 14.36
C LEU A 2 -18.05 14.34 14.13
N ILE A 3 -17.06 13.82 13.39
CA ILE A 3 -15.81 14.53 13.07
C ILE A 3 -16.17 15.69 12.15
N GLN A 4 -16.26 16.90 12.71
CA GLN A 4 -16.66 18.10 11.98
C GLN A 4 -15.47 19.02 11.64
N ASP A 5 -14.27 18.68 12.09
CA ASP A 5 -13.03 19.32 11.65
C ASP A 5 -12.12 18.26 11.01
N GLY A 6 -11.64 18.55 9.79
CA GLY A 6 -10.78 17.65 9.03
C GLY A 6 -9.57 17.23 9.86
N VAL A 7 -9.35 15.92 9.98
CA VAL A 7 -8.20 15.38 10.70
C VAL A 7 -6.93 15.66 9.90
N ASP A 8 -5.97 16.35 10.51
CA ASP A 8 -4.61 16.47 10.00
C ASP A 8 -3.90 15.12 10.13
N LEU A 9 -4.00 14.30 9.06
CA LEU A 9 -3.40 12.97 9.01
C LEU A 9 -1.88 12.99 9.17
N PRO A 10 -1.13 13.92 8.53
CA PRO A 10 0.29 14.10 8.80
C PRO A 10 0.61 14.26 10.28
N LYS A 11 -0.03 15.24 10.94
CA LYS A 11 0.19 15.52 12.37
C LYS A 11 -0.13 14.33 13.26
N LEU A 12 -1.24 13.63 12.98
CA LEU A 12 -1.66 12.45 13.76
C LEU A 12 -0.64 11.30 13.68
N SER A 13 0.11 11.23 12.60
CA SER A 13 1.00 10.10 12.29
C SER A 13 2.49 10.45 12.42
N GLU A 14 2.85 11.58 13.00
CA GLU A 14 4.26 12.03 13.17
C GLU A 14 5.16 10.99 13.85
N ARG A 15 4.61 10.22 14.80
CA ARG A 15 5.35 9.18 15.55
C ARG A 15 5.05 7.77 15.08
N HIS A 16 4.34 7.62 13.97
CA HIS A 16 3.92 6.33 13.44
C HIS A 16 4.55 6.12 12.06
N GLU A 17 4.90 4.87 11.76
CA GLU A 17 5.20 4.49 10.38
C GLU A 17 3.90 4.52 9.56
N VAL A 18 3.98 5.07 8.36
CA VAL A 18 2.92 4.96 7.35
C VAL A 18 3.42 4.06 6.23
N SER A 19 2.63 3.03 5.95
CA SER A 19 2.90 2.03 4.92
C SER A 19 1.73 1.96 3.95
N CYS A 20 1.99 1.55 2.71
CA CYS A 20 0.96 1.43 1.68
C CYS A 20 0.28 0.05 1.71
N HIS A 21 -1.06 0.04 1.66
CA HIS A 21 -1.86 -1.19 1.56
C HIS A 21 -2.66 -1.28 0.26
N SER A 22 -2.14 -0.66 -0.81
CA SER A 22 -2.81 -0.43 -2.09
C SER A 22 -4.05 0.47 -1.99
N PRO A 23 -4.49 1.11 -3.09
CA PRO A 23 -5.49 2.18 -3.01
C PRO A 23 -6.94 1.67 -2.93
N LYS A 24 -7.25 0.48 -3.46
CA LYS A 24 -8.62 -0.08 -3.44
C LYS A 24 -8.68 -1.50 -2.87
N HIS A 25 -7.65 -1.94 -2.15
CA HIS A 25 -7.56 -3.30 -1.63
C HIS A 25 -7.68 -4.36 -2.76
N GLU A 26 -6.90 -4.14 -3.81
CA GLU A 26 -6.89 -4.90 -5.06
C GLU A 26 -6.60 -6.39 -4.88
N ASP A 27 -7.35 -7.23 -5.61
CA ASP A 27 -7.10 -8.66 -5.70
C ASP A 27 -6.13 -8.96 -6.85
N PHE A 28 -4.84 -8.68 -6.65
CA PHE A 28 -3.80 -8.82 -7.67
C PHE A 28 -3.76 -10.20 -8.35
N LEU A 29 -4.10 -11.26 -7.61
CA LEU A 29 -4.09 -12.65 -8.10
C LEU A 29 -5.45 -13.13 -8.63
N GLY A 30 -6.51 -12.32 -8.52
CA GLY A 30 -7.86 -12.73 -8.92
C GLY A 30 -8.44 -13.89 -8.11
N LYS A 31 -7.97 -14.12 -6.89
CA LYS A 31 -8.40 -15.28 -6.07
C LYS A 31 -9.79 -15.08 -5.44
N VAL A 32 -10.25 -13.84 -5.32
CA VAL A 32 -11.60 -13.44 -4.92
C VAL A 32 -12.42 -13.03 -6.16
N SER A 33 -11.84 -12.23 -7.05
CA SER A 33 -12.54 -11.67 -8.21
C SER A 33 -12.66 -12.64 -9.40
N GLY A 34 -11.84 -13.69 -9.45
CA GLY A 34 -11.69 -14.57 -10.61
C GLY A 34 -10.87 -13.97 -11.76
N LEU A 35 -10.44 -12.72 -11.65
CA LEU A 35 -9.76 -11.95 -12.69
C LEU A 35 -8.43 -11.41 -12.17
N PRO A 36 -7.30 -12.08 -12.46
CA PRO A 36 -5.98 -11.57 -12.13
C PRO A 36 -5.73 -10.22 -12.79
N MET A 37 -5.01 -9.34 -12.10
CA MET A 37 -4.66 -8.05 -12.68
C MET A 37 -3.47 -8.16 -13.62
N GLU A 38 -3.52 -7.40 -14.72
CA GLU A 38 -2.41 -7.23 -15.64
C GLU A 38 -1.23 -6.50 -14.97
N GLU A 39 -0.01 -6.88 -15.35
CA GLU A 39 1.24 -6.36 -14.74
C GLU A 39 1.31 -4.83 -14.79
N LYS A 40 1.02 -4.23 -15.95
CA LYS A 40 1.01 -2.77 -16.11
C LYS A 40 -0.02 -2.09 -15.20
N SER A 41 -1.19 -2.70 -15.02
CA SER A 41 -2.23 -2.16 -14.13
C SER A 41 -1.84 -2.25 -12.66
N ILE A 42 -1.13 -3.30 -12.27
CA ILE A 42 -0.56 -3.43 -10.91
C ILE A 42 0.46 -2.31 -10.68
N GLU A 43 1.37 -2.09 -11.63
CA GLU A 43 2.37 -1.04 -11.56
C GLU A 43 1.74 0.35 -11.41
N GLU A 44 0.84 0.72 -12.31
CA GLU A 44 0.14 2.01 -12.26
C GLU A 44 -0.61 2.21 -10.94
N THR A 45 -1.24 1.15 -10.43
CA THR A 45 -1.98 1.18 -9.17
C THR A 45 -1.07 1.41 -7.96
N VAL A 46 0.04 0.66 -7.87
CA VAL A 46 0.98 0.77 -6.74
C VAL A 46 1.68 2.12 -6.76
N VAL A 47 2.14 2.59 -7.93
CA VAL A 47 2.78 3.90 -8.09
C VAL A 47 1.81 5.02 -7.72
N LYS A 48 0.56 4.98 -8.20
CA LYS A 48 -0.45 5.98 -7.85
C LYS A 48 -0.70 6.05 -6.35
N ALA A 49 -0.80 4.91 -5.67
CA ALA A 49 -0.98 4.89 -4.23
C ALA A 49 0.22 5.51 -3.50
N TRP A 50 1.42 5.25 -4.00
CA TRP A 50 2.65 5.83 -3.47
C TRP A 50 2.68 7.35 -3.59
N ASP A 51 2.38 7.88 -4.77
CA ASP A 51 2.37 9.33 -5.02
C ASP A 51 1.34 10.06 -4.15
N ILE A 52 0.17 9.45 -3.96
CA ILE A 52 -0.87 9.99 -3.08
C ILE A 52 -0.35 10.07 -1.64
N LEU A 53 0.23 8.99 -1.12
CA LEU A 53 0.75 8.96 0.26
C LEU A 53 1.93 9.92 0.44
N LYS A 54 2.84 10.01 -0.53
CA LYS A 54 3.96 10.95 -0.49
C LYS A 54 3.48 12.40 -0.50
N ARG A 55 2.43 12.73 -1.27
CA ARG A 55 1.82 14.06 -1.28
C ARG A 55 1.09 14.39 0.01
N ILE A 56 0.44 13.42 0.64
CA ILE A 56 -0.32 13.65 1.89
C ILE A 56 0.64 13.82 3.06
N PHE A 57 1.60 12.91 3.21
CA PHE A 57 2.42 12.82 4.42
C PHE A 57 3.79 13.50 4.30
N GLU A 58 4.16 13.95 3.10
CA GLU A 58 5.40 14.71 2.81
C GLU A 58 6.68 14.04 3.35
N ARG A 59 6.69 12.70 3.39
CA ARG A 59 7.82 11.89 3.88
C ARG A 59 8.02 10.65 3.04
N GLU A 60 9.21 10.06 3.18
CA GLU A 60 9.52 8.77 2.57
C GLU A 60 8.69 7.66 3.22
N LEU A 61 8.17 6.78 2.38
CA LEU A 61 7.38 5.62 2.79
C LEU A 61 8.29 4.40 2.65
N ASN A 62 8.29 3.51 3.63
CA ASN A 62 9.23 2.37 3.64
C ASN A 62 8.53 1.02 3.65
N GLY A 63 7.21 0.99 3.87
CA GLY A 63 6.44 -0.24 3.99
C GLY A 63 5.40 -0.41 2.90
N PHE A 64 5.25 -1.64 2.42
CA PHE A 64 4.10 -2.08 1.64
C PHE A 64 3.55 -3.38 2.21
N ARG A 65 2.22 -3.50 2.23
CA ARG A 65 1.53 -4.76 2.50
C ARG A 65 0.54 -5.01 1.38
N ALA A 66 0.62 -6.17 0.74
CA ALA A 66 -0.37 -6.54 -0.26
C ALA A 66 -1.72 -6.89 0.40
N PRO A 67 -2.86 -6.47 -0.19
CA PRO A 67 -4.18 -6.97 0.17
C PRO A 67 -4.23 -8.49 0.24
N TYR A 68 -5.00 -9.00 1.20
CA TYR A 68 -5.15 -10.45 1.43
C TYR A 68 -3.83 -11.22 1.68
N THR A 69 -2.72 -10.54 1.96
CA THR A 69 -1.37 -11.14 2.02
C THR A 69 -0.96 -11.86 0.74
N ARG A 70 -1.55 -11.48 -0.40
CA ARG A 70 -1.34 -12.14 -1.69
C ARG A 70 -0.42 -11.31 -2.56
N ILE A 71 0.76 -11.85 -2.83
CA ILE A 71 1.78 -11.20 -3.65
C ILE A 71 2.02 -12.00 -4.93
N ASN A 72 2.41 -11.31 -5.99
CA ASN A 72 2.90 -11.93 -7.23
C ASN A 72 4.28 -11.36 -7.59
N ARG A 73 4.91 -11.90 -8.63
CA ARG A 73 6.25 -11.47 -9.06
C ARG A 73 6.29 -10.01 -9.48
N THR A 74 5.23 -9.48 -10.09
CA THR A 74 5.15 -8.07 -10.48
C THR A 74 5.19 -7.16 -9.26
N VAL A 75 4.38 -7.44 -8.23
CA VAL A 75 4.41 -6.68 -6.97
C VAL A 75 5.82 -6.72 -6.36
N MET A 76 6.46 -7.89 -6.30
CA MET A 76 7.82 -8.01 -5.75
C MET A 76 8.85 -7.17 -6.52
N LYS A 77 8.85 -7.25 -7.86
CA LYS A 77 9.75 -6.45 -8.71
C LYS A 77 9.56 -4.95 -8.51
N LEU A 78 8.31 -4.50 -8.36
CA LEU A 78 8.00 -3.10 -8.10
C LEU A 78 8.60 -2.66 -6.76
N LEU A 79 8.41 -3.45 -5.70
CA LEU A 79 8.95 -3.13 -4.38
C LEU A 79 10.47 -3.11 -4.37
N GLU A 80 11.14 -4.05 -5.04
CA GLU A 80 12.60 -4.03 -5.22
C GLU A 80 13.07 -2.77 -5.96
N ARG A 81 12.41 -2.42 -7.07
CA ARG A 81 12.73 -1.23 -7.87
C ARG A 81 12.64 0.06 -7.05
N PHE A 82 11.65 0.14 -6.15
CA PHE A 82 11.42 1.31 -5.31
C PHE A 82 12.12 1.22 -3.93
N ARG A 83 12.88 0.16 -3.66
CA ARG A 83 13.55 -0.11 -2.37
C ARG A 83 12.58 -0.11 -1.18
N ILE A 84 11.38 -0.63 -1.39
CA ILE A 84 10.32 -0.68 -0.38
C ILE A 84 10.39 -2.02 0.35
N SER A 85 10.26 -1.99 1.69
CA SER A 85 10.20 -3.20 2.50
C SER A 85 8.79 -3.78 2.50
N MET A 86 8.68 -5.09 2.28
CA MET A 86 7.44 -5.81 2.52
C MET A 86 7.24 -5.96 4.03
N THR A 87 6.10 -5.52 4.56
CA THR A 87 5.79 -5.68 5.98
C THR A 87 5.15 -7.04 6.23
N PRO A 88 5.85 -8.03 6.83
CA PRO A 88 5.25 -9.31 7.14
C PRO A 88 4.16 -9.15 8.20
N LEU A 89 3.19 -10.07 8.21
CA LEU A 89 2.37 -10.26 9.41
C LEU A 89 3.24 -10.97 10.45
N LYS A 90 3.44 -10.34 11.61
CA LYS A 90 3.77 -11.10 12.81
C LYS A 90 2.54 -11.98 13.08
N GLN A 91 2.60 -13.25 12.69
CA GLN A 91 1.68 -14.23 13.21
C GLN A 91 2.00 -14.35 14.70
N TYR A 92 1.15 -13.77 15.54
CA TYR A 92 1.12 -14.13 16.95
C TYR A 92 0.54 -15.55 17.00
N LEU A 93 1.45 -16.53 17.00
CA LEU A 93 1.19 -17.89 17.46
C LEU A 93 1.44 -17.93 18.97
#